data_AF-A0A3B0B768-F1
#
_entry.id   AF-A0A3B0B768-F1
#
_cell.length_a   1.000
_cell.length_b   1.000
_cell.length_c   1.000
_cell.angle_alpha   90.00
_cell.angle_beta   90.00
_cell.angle_gamma   90.00
#
_symmetry.space_group_name_H-M   'P 1'
#
loop_
_entity.id
_entity.type
_entity.pdbx_description
1 polymer ?
#
loop_
_entity_poly.entity_id
_entity_poly.type
_entity_poly.pdbx_seq_one_letter_code
_entity_poly.pdbx_strand_id
1 'polypeptide(L)'
;MTTPYPSSRDEGLPTRMRDYRIEAEPRESPDLRKLAQLFIGMARNRADQARTHPTTDIDAVSPVSEHRRGGEVESEQQEANG
;
A
#
# COMPACT_ATOMS: atom_id res chain seq x y z
N MET A 1 15.57 -18.57 33.86
CA MET A 1 14.85 -19.50 32.97
C MET A 1 14.23 -18.66 31.85
N THR A 2 14.75 -18.75 30.63
CA THR A 2 14.25 -17.99 29.47
C THR A 2 13.09 -18.77 28.85
N THR A 3 11.88 -18.23 28.90
CA THR A 3 10.72 -18.82 28.22
C THR A 3 10.87 -18.61 26.71
N PRO A 4 10.91 -19.69 25.88
CA PRO A 4 10.91 -19.53 24.43
C PRO A 4 9.57 -18.91 24.00
N TYR A 5 9.63 -17.83 23.22
CA TYR A 5 8.44 -17.22 22.62
C TYR A 5 7.67 -18.28 21.83
N PRO A 6 6.34 -18.41 22.00
CA PRO A 6 5.56 -19.28 21.14
C PRO A 6 5.67 -18.74 19.71
N SER A 7 6.36 -19.49 18.85
CA SER A 7 6.21 -19.36 17.41
C SER A 7 4.73 -19.63 17.13
N SER A 8 3.97 -18.57 16.86
CA SER A 8 2.61 -18.68 16.36
C SER A 8 2.69 -19.30 14.97
N ARG A 9 2.80 -20.63 14.92
CA ARG A 9 2.76 -21.40 13.68
C ARG A 9 1.42 -21.12 13.04
N ASP A 10 1.45 -20.45 11.89
CA ASP A 10 0.24 -20.16 11.14
C ASP A 10 -0.37 -21.47 10.63
N GLU A 11 -1.42 -21.94 11.32
CA GLU A 11 -2.08 -23.20 10.97
C GLU A 11 -2.78 -23.15 9.60
N GLY A 12 -2.99 -21.95 9.05
CA GLY A 12 -3.51 -21.77 7.68
C GLY A 12 -2.49 -22.15 6.60
N LEU A 13 -1.19 -22.22 6.93
CA LEU A 13 -0.15 -22.56 5.98
C LEU A 13 0.07 -24.09 5.88
N PRO A 14 0.45 -24.62 4.70
CA PRO A 14 0.86 -26.01 4.56
C PRO A 14 1.98 -26.37 5.53
N THR A 15 2.00 -27.61 6.06
CA THR A 15 2.96 -28.07 7.09
C THR A 15 4.41 -27.69 6.77
N ARG A 16 4.82 -27.88 5.50
CA ARG A 16 6.17 -27.56 5.03
C ARG A 16 6.52 -26.05 5.07
N MET A 17 5.53 -25.17 5.14
CA MET A 17 5.70 -23.72 5.15
C MET A 17 5.64 -23.11 6.55
N ARG A 18 5.12 -23.84 7.55
CA ARG A 18 4.96 -23.35 8.92
C ARG A 18 6.29 -23.09 9.63
N ASP A 19 7.37 -23.68 9.13
CA ASP A 19 8.72 -23.50 9.67
C ASP A 19 9.51 -22.38 8.95
N TYR A 20 9.00 -21.84 7.84
CA TYR A 20 9.65 -20.71 7.16
C TYR A 20 9.25 -19.38 7.81
N ARG A 21 10.26 -18.55 8.05
CA ARG A 21 10.09 -17.16 8.46
C ARG A 21 10.35 -16.26 7.26
N ILE A 22 9.34 -15.52 6.82
CA ILE A 22 9.48 -14.53 5.75
C ILE A 22 9.94 -13.22 6.37
N GLU A 23 11.12 -12.76 5.98
CA GLU A 23 11.68 -11.48 6.44
C GLU A 23 11.99 -10.59 5.23
N ALA A 24 11.73 -9.29 5.38
CA ALA A 24 12.11 -8.32 4.37
C ALA A 24 13.50 -7.78 4.69
N GLU A 25 14.41 -7.88 3.72
CA GLU A 25 15.73 -7.25 3.83
C GLU A 25 15.77 -5.93 3.06
N PRO A 26 16.33 -4.86 3.66
CA PRO A 26 16.58 -3.61 2.95
C PRO A 26 17.52 -3.83 1.77
N ARG A 27 17.21 -3.19 0.64
CA ARG A 27 18.06 -3.21 -0.55
C ARG A 27 18.50 -1.80 -0.89
N GLU A 28 19.78 -1.65 -1.18
CA GLU A 28 20.36 -0.37 -1.60
C GLU A 28 19.74 0.15 -2.91
N SER A 29 19.50 -0.77 -3.87
CA SER A 29 18.82 -0.47 -5.11
C SER A 29 17.62 -1.41 -5.31
N PRO A 30 16.40 -1.02 -4.89
CA PRO A 30 15.21 -1.82 -5.11
C PRO A 30 14.76 -1.75 -6.57
N ASP A 31 14.17 -2.84 -7.08
CA ASP A 31 13.61 -2.88 -8.42
C ASP A 31 12.28 -2.10 -8.46
N LEU A 32 12.36 -0.84 -8.88
CA LEU A 32 11.21 0.07 -8.93
C LEU A 32 10.09 -0.43 -9.85
N ARG A 33 10.43 -1.16 -10.91
CA ARG A 33 9.43 -1.72 -11.83
C ARG A 33 8.62 -2.80 -11.14
N LYS A 34 9.26 -3.70 -10.40
CA LYS A 34 8.56 -4.73 -9.61
C LYS A 34 7.71 -4.12 -8.50
N LEU A 35 8.23 -3.10 -7.80
CA LEU A 35 7.47 -2.40 -6.78
C LEU A 35 6.22 -1.73 -7.37
N ALA A 36 6.36 -1.00 -8.48
CA ALA A 36 5.22 -0.38 -9.15
C ALA A 36 4.16 -1.41 -9.55
N GLN A 37 4.56 -2.55 -10.13
CA GLN A 37 3.64 -3.64 -10.46
C GLN A 37 2.89 -4.16 -9.23
N LEU A 38 3.59 -4.38 -8.12
CA LEU A 38 3.00 -4.86 -6.87
C LEU A 38 1.97 -3.85 -6.32
N PHE A 39 2.35 -2.58 -6.20
CA PHE A 39 1.46 -1.54 -5.65
C PHE A 39 0.22 -1.29 -6.50
N ILE A 40 0.34 -1.30 -7.83
CA ILE A 40 -0.80 -1.19 -8.74
C ILE A 40 -1.75 -2.39 -8.56
N GLY A 41 -1.20 -3.60 -8.43
CA GLY A 41 -1.99 -4.81 -8.17
C GLY A 41 -2.76 -4.73 -6.85
N MET A 42 -2.09 -4.27 -5.77
CA MET A 42 -2.74 -4.08 -4.47
C MET A 42 -3.84 -3.02 -4.50
N ALA A 43 -3.60 -1.89 -5.17
CA ALA A 43 -4.60 -0.84 -5.33
C ALA A 43 -5.85 -1.34 -6.09
N ARG A 44 -5.65 -2.13 -7.15
CA ARG A 44 -6.76 -2.75 -7.89
C ARG A 44 -7.56 -3.73 -7.04
N ASN A 45 -6.88 -4.65 -6.34
CA ASN A 45 -7.54 -5.61 -5.46
C ASN A 45 -8.36 -4.90 -4.38
N ARG A 46 -7.82 -3.82 -3.78
CA ARG A 46 -8.56 -3.00 -2.81
C ARG A 46 -9.80 -2.34 -3.42
N ALA A 47 -9.69 -1.81 -4.65
CA ALA A 47 -10.83 -1.23 -5.35
C ALA A 47 -11.91 -2.28 -5.67
N ASP A 48 -11.52 -3.50 -6.04
CA ASP A 48 -12.45 -4.60 -6.31
C ASP A 48 -13.13 -5.11 -5.04
N GLN A 49 -12.41 -5.18 -3.91
CA GLN A 49 -13.00 -5.47 -2.60
C GLN A 49 -14.00 -4.40 -2.16
N ALA A 50 -13.69 -3.12 -2.36
CA ALA A 50 -14.61 -2.02 -2.04
C ALA A 50 -15.91 -2.06 -2.88
N ARG A 51 -15.86 -2.62 -4.09
CA ARG A 51 -17.04 -2.80 -4.95
C ARG A 51 -17.89 -4.00 -4.54
N THR A 52 -17.27 -5.06 -4.01
CA THR A 52 -17.95 -6.31 -3.62
C THR A 52 -18.50 -6.26 -2.20
N HIS A 53 -17.87 -5.49 -1.32
CA HIS A 53 -18.37 -5.15 0.01
C HIS A 53 -18.56 -3.63 0.11
N PRO A 54 -19.71 -3.09 -0.35
CA PRO A 54 -20.08 -1.72 -0.04
C PRO A 54 -20.39 -1.63 1.45
N THR A 55 -19.36 -1.46 2.29
CA THR A 55 -19.53 -1.18 3.71
C THR A 55 -20.13 0.20 3.88
N THR A 56 -21.42 0.24 4.20
CA THR A 56 -21.98 1.24 5.12
C THR A 56 -21.21 1.16 6.44
N ASP A 57 -20.06 1.82 6.53
CA ASP A 57 -19.54 2.36 7.78
C ASP A 57 -18.40 3.35 7.51
N ILE A 58 -18.71 4.61 7.81
CA ILE A 58 -17.94 5.82 7.55
C ILE A 58 -16.87 6.01 8.65
N ASP A 59 -16.14 4.95 9.05
CA ASP A 59 -15.23 5.09 10.20
C ASP A 59 -13.92 4.27 10.15
N ALA A 60 -13.47 3.88 8.95
CA ALA A 60 -12.16 3.26 8.78
C ALA A 60 -11.24 4.08 7.84
N VAL A 61 -10.59 5.07 8.48
CA VAL A 61 -9.28 5.64 8.16
C VAL A 61 -9.23 6.70 7.05
N SER A 62 -9.12 7.97 7.46
CA SER A 62 -8.42 8.99 6.66
C SER A 62 -7.13 9.37 7.38
N PRO A 63 -5.94 8.86 6.97
CA PRO A 63 -4.70 9.48 7.38
C PRO A 63 -4.62 10.80 6.61
N VAL A 64 -4.60 11.90 7.35
CA VAL A 64 -4.56 13.26 6.82
C VAL A 64 -3.55 13.34 5.66
N SER A 65 -4.04 13.46 4.44
CA SER A 65 -3.22 13.86 3.29
C SER A 65 -3.27 15.37 3.22
N GLU A 66 -2.71 16.03 4.23
CA GLU A 66 -2.30 17.43 4.13
C GLU A 66 -1.04 17.50 3.26
N HIS A 67 -1.18 17.19 1.96
CA HIS A 67 -0.15 17.47 0.98
C HIS A 67 -0.73 17.63 -0.43
N ARG A 68 -1.43 18.75 -0.64
CA ARG A 68 -1.36 19.62 -1.82
C ARG A 68 -2.54 20.60 -1.82
N ARG A 69 -2.43 21.65 -1.01
CA ARG A 69 -3.07 22.93 -1.31
C ARG A 69 -1.94 23.92 -1.54
N GLY A 70 -1.43 23.92 -2.75
CA GLY A 70 -0.25 24.70 -3.12
C GLY A 70 -0.28 25.02 -4.61
N GLY A 71 -0.79 26.20 -4.93
CA GLY A 71 -0.52 26.91 -6.18
C GLY A 71 -1.40 26.56 -7.36
N GLU A 72 -2.68 26.94 -7.30
CA GLU A 72 -3.39 27.30 -8.53
C GLU A 72 -2.81 28.65 -8.97
N VAL A 73 -1.75 28.62 -9.78
CA VAL A 73 -1.31 29.81 -10.52
C VAL A 73 -2.14 29.86 -11.80
N GLU A 74 -3.18 30.69 -11.81
CA GLU A 74 -3.83 31.11 -13.04
C GLU A 74 -2.78 31.79 -13.92
N SER A 75 -2.22 31.06 -14.88
CA SER A 75 -1.40 31.66 -15.92
C SER A 75 -2.35 32.22 -16.96
N GLU A 76 -2.57 33.53 -16.83
CA GLU A 76 -3.29 34.39 -17.77
C GLU A 76 -2.87 34.08 -19.22
N GLN A 77 -3.85 33.93 -20.12
CA GLN A 77 -3.62 33.65 -21.53
C GLN A 77 -2.83 34.80 -22.16
N GLN A 78 -1.60 34.54 -22.61
CA GLN A 78 -0.90 35.45 -23.51
C GLN A 78 -1.39 35.20 -24.94
N GLU A 79 -2.31 36.03 -25.42
CA GLU A 79 -2.56 36.21 -26.85
C GLU A 79 -1.32 36.88 -27.47
N ALA A 80 -0.55 36.12 -28.24
CA ALA A 80 0.43 36.70 -29.15
C ALA A 80 -0.32 37.31 -30.34
N ASN A 81 -0.55 38.62 -30.29
CA ASN A 81 -1.14 39.37 -31.38
C ASN A 81 -0.27 40.58 -31.71
N GLY A 82 0.29 40.60 -32.93
CA GLY A 82 0.99 41.74 -33.53
C GLY A 82 2.44 41.48 -33.92
#